data_AF-A0A962KSR2-F1
#
_entry.id   AF-A0A962KSR2-F1
#
_cell.length_a   1.000
_cell.length_b   1.000
_cell.length_c   1.000
_cell.angle_alpha   90.00
_cell.angle_beta   90.00
_cell.angle_gamma   90.00
#
_symmetry.space_group_name_H-M   'P 1'
#
loop_
_entity.id
_entity.type
_entity.pdbx_description
1 polymer ?
#
loop_
_entity_poly.entity_id
_entity_poly.type
_entity_poly.pdbx_seq_one_letter_code
_entity_poly.pdbx_strand_id
1 'polypeptide(L)'
;MVSALLSKIGVPVLIAILSEVLGEVDNPAAKTASKALEKVDEALKSGGITAEQLAEANRHAERMAEIQMEDFKSALTEVNQSLRAEVASEDRYVRRMRPTFGYLMALTWAAQMFAIAYVIVFDTDKAGVVMAAMGSLSAIWAVGLSVLGIYVYKRSEDKQILGAAKDVIFWSPISEKVKK
;
A
#
# COMPACT_ATOMS: atom_id res chain seq x y z
N MET A 1 29.19 -19.67 -25.83
CA MET A 1 30.55 -19.63 -25.24
C MET A 1 30.56 -19.06 -23.83
N VAL A 2 29.92 -17.91 -23.54
CA VAL A 2 29.85 -17.32 -22.19
C VAL A 2 29.18 -18.25 -21.16
N SER A 3 28.08 -18.92 -21.52
CA SER A 3 27.39 -19.87 -20.62
C SER A 3 28.25 -21.09 -20.26
N ALA A 4 29.06 -21.61 -21.20
CA ALA A 4 30.00 -22.71 -20.94
C ALA A 4 31.21 -22.28 -20.09
N LEU A 5 31.60 -21.00 -20.15
CA LEU A 5 32.64 -20.42 -19.32
C LEU A 5 32.14 -20.17 -17.89
N LEU A 6 30.93 -19.64 -17.75
CA LEU A 6 30.27 -19.43 -16.45
C LEU A 6 29.93 -20.75 -15.74
N SER A 7 29.53 -21.78 -16.48
CA SER A 7 29.25 -23.10 -15.89
C SER A 7 30.52 -23.85 -15.49
N LYS A 8 31.62 -23.72 -16.24
CA LYS A 8 32.90 -24.38 -15.92
C LYS A 8 33.77 -23.63 -14.91
N ILE A 9 33.63 -22.31 -14.81
CA ILE A 9 34.49 -21.45 -13.96
C ILE A 9 33.68 -20.74 -12.88
N GLY A 10 32.50 -20.19 -13.21
CA GLY A 10 31.71 -19.37 -12.29
C GLY A 10 31.06 -20.17 -11.17
N VAL A 11 30.44 -21.31 -11.47
CA VAL A 11 29.77 -22.16 -10.46
C VAL A 11 30.78 -22.70 -9.43
N PRO A 12 31.94 -23.29 -9.81
CA PRO A 12 32.94 -23.72 -8.83
C PRO A 12 33.48 -22.58 -7.95
N VAL A 13 33.69 -21.38 -8.52
CA VAL A 13 34.16 -20.21 -7.75
C VAL A 13 33.13 -19.75 -6.72
N LEU A 14 31.85 -19.70 -7.11
CA LEU A 14 30.75 -19.37 -6.19
C LEU A 14 30.59 -20.39 -5.07
N ILE A 15 30.69 -21.69 -5.38
CA ILE A 15 30.62 -22.76 -4.40
C ILE A 15 31.77 -22.67 -3.40
N ALA A 16 32.99 -22.39 -3.86
CA ALA A 16 34.15 -22.21 -2.99
C ALA A 16 33.96 -21.04 -2.01
N ILE A 17 33.54 -19.87 -2.51
CA ILE A 17 33.30 -18.69 -1.68
C ILE A 17 32.16 -18.94 -0.67
N LEU A 18 31.03 -19.50 -1.12
CA LEU A 18 29.90 -19.78 -0.24
C LEU A 18 30.24 -20.85 0.80
N SER A 19 31.02 -21.87 0.45
CA SER A 19 31.47 -22.88 1.39
C SER A 19 32.36 -22.28 2.47
N GLU A 20 33.30 -21.41 2.09
CA GLU A 20 34.21 -20.72 3.01
C GLU A 20 33.44 -19.81 3.98
N VAL A 21 32.56 -18.96 3.44
CA VAL A 21 31.72 -18.06 4.25
C VAL A 21 30.80 -18.83 5.19
N LEU A 22 30.16 -19.90 4.73
CA LEU A 22 29.28 -20.73 5.57
C LEU A 22 30.06 -21.58 6.59
N GLY A 23 31.32 -21.92 6.29
CA GLY A 23 32.20 -22.66 7.20
C GLY A 23 32.67 -21.83 8.40
N GLU A 24 32.83 -20.52 8.21
CA GLU A 24 33.24 -19.57 9.25
C GLU A 24 32.09 -19.20 10.21
N VAL A 25 30.85 -19.45 9.83
CA VAL A 25 29.68 -19.22 10.70
C VAL A 25 29.55 -20.32 11.75
N ASP A 26 29.55 -19.93 13.03
CA ASP A 26 29.33 -20.83 14.17
C ASP A 26 27.86 -21.24 14.34
N ASN A 27 27.34 -21.96 13.35
CA ASN A 27 26.02 -22.58 13.37
C ASN A 27 26.11 -24.01 12.78
N PRO A 28 25.55 -25.04 13.44
CA PRO A 28 25.55 -26.41 12.93
C PRO A 28 24.98 -26.57 11.51
N ALA A 29 23.95 -25.79 11.15
CA ALA A 29 23.37 -25.80 9.82
C ALA A 29 24.33 -25.22 8.76
N ALA A 30 25.03 -24.13 9.09
CA ALA A 30 26.00 -23.50 8.19
C ALA A 30 27.21 -24.41 7.92
N LYS A 31 27.76 -25.04 8.96
CA LYS A 31 28.87 -26.03 8.83
C LYS A 31 28.45 -27.28 8.02
N THR A 32 27.19 -27.68 8.12
CA THR A 32 26.65 -28.79 7.33
C THR A 32 26.50 -28.39 5.85
N ALA A 33 25.99 -27.18 5.58
CA ALA A 33 25.86 -26.65 4.23
C ALA A 33 27.22 -26.46 3.54
N SER A 34 28.22 -25.95 4.25
CA SER A 34 29.61 -25.82 3.77
C SER A 34 30.18 -27.18 3.31
N LYS A 35 30.12 -28.22 4.16
CA LYS A 35 30.57 -29.57 3.79
C LYS A 35 29.79 -30.19 2.62
N ALA A 36 28.51 -29.85 2.49
CA ALA A 36 27.71 -30.30 1.35
C ALA A 36 28.16 -29.61 0.05
N LEU A 37 28.47 -28.32 0.11
CA LEU A 37 28.98 -27.54 -1.02
C LEU A 37 30.37 -28.04 -1.47
N GLU A 38 31.26 -28.40 -0.55
CA GLU A 38 32.57 -29.01 -0.88
C GLU A 38 32.41 -30.32 -1.68
N LYS A 39 31.48 -31.18 -1.26
CA LYS A 39 31.18 -32.43 -1.99
C LYS A 39 30.64 -32.18 -3.40
N VAL A 40 29.87 -31.11 -3.59
CA VAL A 40 29.37 -30.71 -4.91
C VAL A 40 30.51 -30.20 -5.79
N ASP A 41 31.46 -29.44 -5.25
CA ASP A 41 32.66 -28.99 -5.96
C ASP A 41 33.56 -30.18 -6.38
N GLU A 42 33.76 -31.17 -5.51
CA GLU A 42 34.48 -32.41 -5.84
C GLU A 42 33.76 -33.21 -6.95
N ALA A 43 32.44 -33.31 -6.90
CA ALA A 43 31.63 -33.98 -7.93
C ALA A 43 31.70 -33.28 -9.30
N LEU A 44 31.79 -31.94 -9.31
CA LEU A 44 32.02 -31.14 -10.52
C LEU A 44 33.43 -31.36 -11.10
N LYS A 45 34.47 -31.37 -10.24
CA LYS A 45 35.87 -31.56 -10.66
C LYS A 45 36.16 -32.99 -11.16
N SER A 46 35.54 -33.99 -10.54
CA SER A 46 35.68 -35.40 -10.92
C SER A 46 34.83 -35.79 -12.14
N GLY A 47 34.00 -34.88 -12.67
CA GLY A 47 33.11 -35.15 -13.80
C GLY A 47 31.87 -35.98 -13.44
N GLY A 48 31.60 -36.18 -12.14
CA GLY A 48 30.38 -36.82 -11.66
C GLY A 48 29.11 -35.99 -11.92
N ILE A 49 29.25 -34.68 -12.13
CA ILE A 49 28.20 -33.79 -12.66
C ILE A 49 28.65 -33.31 -14.03
N THR A 50 27.90 -33.68 -15.07
CA THR A 50 28.26 -33.31 -16.45
C THR A 50 27.87 -31.87 -16.77
N ALA A 51 28.57 -31.27 -17.73
CA ALA A 51 28.24 -29.93 -18.21
C ALA A 51 26.85 -29.86 -18.86
N GLU A 52 26.39 -30.94 -19.51
CA GLU A 52 25.01 -31.04 -20.02
C GLU A 52 23.97 -31.02 -18.89
N GLN A 53 24.18 -31.78 -17.81
CA GLN A 53 23.26 -31.82 -16.67
C GLN A 53 23.13 -30.45 -16.00
N LEU A 54 24.24 -29.75 -15.84
CA LEU A 54 24.26 -28.40 -15.29
C LEU A 54 23.57 -27.38 -16.22
N ALA A 55 23.78 -27.52 -17.54
CA ALA A 55 23.12 -26.67 -18.53
C ALA A 55 21.60 -26.91 -18.57
N GLU A 56 21.14 -28.15 -18.39
CA GLU A 56 19.72 -28.50 -18.30
C GLU A 56 19.07 -27.99 -17.01
N ALA A 57 19.75 -28.12 -15.87
CA ALA A 57 19.31 -27.55 -14.61
C ALA A 57 19.15 -26.01 -14.69
N ASN A 58 20.10 -25.33 -15.34
CA ASN A 58 20.01 -23.88 -15.57
C ASN A 58 18.81 -23.49 -16.44
N ARG A 59 18.54 -24.23 -17.54
CA ARG A 59 17.34 -23.99 -18.37
C ARG A 59 16.05 -24.16 -17.58
N HIS A 60 15.99 -25.17 -16.72
CA HIS A 60 14.84 -25.36 -15.83
C HIS A 60 14.70 -24.24 -14.81
N ALA A 61 15.81 -23.78 -14.21
CA ALA A 61 15.81 -22.66 -13.27
C ALA A 61 15.37 -21.35 -13.94
N GLU A 62 15.85 -21.07 -15.15
CA GLU A 62 15.41 -19.92 -15.97
C GLU A 62 13.91 -19.99 -16.25
N ARG A 63 13.41 -21.15 -16.69
CA ARG A 63 11.97 -21.35 -16.96
C ARG A 63 11.12 -21.18 -15.70
N MET A 64 11.58 -21.69 -14.56
CA MET A 64 10.89 -21.53 -13.28
C MET A 64 10.91 -20.08 -12.80
N ALA A 65 11.99 -19.34 -13.05
CA ALA A 65 12.07 -17.92 -12.73
C ALA A 65 11.10 -17.11 -13.60
N GLU A 66 11.01 -17.39 -14.90
CA GLU A 66 10.02 -16.78 -15.80
C GLU A 66 8.58 -16.99 -15.32
N ILE A 67 8.22 -18.24 -14.99
CA ILE A 67 6.87 -18.58 -14.51
C ILE A 67 6.56 -17.84 -13.21
N GLN A 68 7.49 -17.82 -12.24
CA GLN A 68 7.30 -17.08 -10.99
C GLN A 68 7.15 -15.57 -11.21
N MET A 69 7.90 -14.99 -12.16
CA MET A 69 7.77 -13.57 -12.50
C MET A 69 6.42 -13.28 -13.17
N GLU A 70 5.92 -14.19 -14.01
CA GLU A 70 4.61 -14.08 -14.65
C GLU A 70 3.48 -14.17 -13.62
N ASP A 71 3.54 -15.13 -12.70
CA ASP A 71 2.59 -15.27 -11.58
C ASP A 71 2.58 -14.02 -10.70
N PHE A 72 3.77 -13.53 -10.33
CA PHE A 72 3.90 -12.32 -9.53
C PHE A 72 3.33 -11.09 -10.25
N LYS A 73 3.57 -10.96 -11.55
CA LYS A 73 2.99 -9.90 -12.38
C LYS A 73 1.47 -10.02 -12.47
N SER A 74 0.93 -11.22 -12.61
CA SER A 74 -0.52 -11.45 -12.63
C SER A 74 -1.15 -11.03 -11.30
N ALA A 75 -0.60 -11.51 -10.19
CA ALA A 75 -1.06 -11.16 -8.85
C ALA A 75 -1.02 -9.64 -8.62
N LEU A 76 0.07 -8.97 -8.99
CA LEU A 76 0.16 -7.51 -8.90
C LEU A 76 -0.87 -6.81 -9.79
N THR A 77 -1.15 -7.34 -10.97
CA THR A 77 -2.13 -6.75 -11.90
C THR A 77 -3.54 -6.87 -11.33
N GLU A 78 -3.92 -8.04 -10.82
CA GLU A 78 -5.22 -8.28 -10.18
C GLU A 78 -5.42 -7.39 -8.95
N VAL A 79 -4.42 -7.28 -8.09
CA VAL A 79 -4.45 -6.39 -6.91
C VAL A 79 -4.58 -4.93 -7.32
N ASN A 80 -3.84 -4.48 -8.34
CA ASN A 80 -3.98 -3.10 -8.82
C ASN A 80 -5.35 -2.85 -9.46
N GLN A 81 -5.89 -3.85 -10.16
CA GLN A 81 -7.21 -3.76 -10.78
C GLN A 81 -8.32 -3.68 -9.73
N SER A 82 -8.27 -4.50 -8.67
CA SER A 82 -9.24 -4.46 -7.57
C SER A 82 -9.17 -3.14 -6.81
N LEU A 83 -7.97 -2.66 -6.47
CA LEU A 83 -7.77 -1.36 -5.80
C LEU A 83 -8.32 -0.20 -6.63
N ARG A 84 -8.09 -0.20 -7.95
CA ARG A 84 -8.66 0.82 -8.84
C ARG A 84 -10.19 0.74 -8.89
N ALA A 85 -10.76 -0.46 -8.88
CA ALA A 85 -12.20 -0.65 -8.84
C ALA A 85 -12.80 -0.17 -7.51
N GLU A 86 -12.13 -0.40 -6.38
CA GLU A 86 -12.53 0.11 -5.07
C GLU A 86 -12.47 1.63 -4.99
N VAL A 87 -11.37 2.24 -5.47
CA VAL A 87 -11.22 3.71 -5.51
C VAL A 87 -12.24 4.35 -6.45
N ALA A 88 -12.55 3.71 -7.57
CA ALA A 88 -13.56 4.16 -8.53
C ALA A 88 -15.01 3.85 -8.06
N SER A 89 -15.19 3.04 -7.02
CA SER A 89 -16.51 2.69 -6.51
C SER A 89 -17.23 3.93 -5.99
N GLU A 90 -18.31 4.30 -6.67
CA GLU A 90 -19.15 5.45 -6.30
C GLU A 90 -20.18 5.11 -5.21
N ASP A 91 -19.79 4.32 -4.20
CA ASP A 91 -20.75 3.90 -3.17
C ASP A 91 -21.42 5.10 -2.50
N ARG A 92 -22.74 5.12 -2.66
CA ARG A 92 -23.64 6.17 -2.21
C ARG A 92 -23.66 6.31 -0.69
N TYR A 93 -23.37 5.22 0.03
CA TYR A 93 -23.31 5.21 1.49
C TYR A 93 -22.09 6.00 2.01
N VAL A 94 -20.91 5.75 1.46
CA VAL A 94 -19.65 6.43 1.85
C VAL A 94 -19.70 7.94 1.56
N ARG A 95 -20.28 8.32 0.42
CA ARG A 95 -20.44 9.75 0.04
C ARG A 95 -21.43 10.51 0.92
N ARG A 96 -22.46 9.84 1.44
CA ARG A 96 -23.52 10.46 2.25
C ARG A 96 -23.20 10.48 3.73
N MET A 97 -22.40 9.54 4.23
CA MET A 97 -22.02 9.45 5.63
C MET A 97 -21.35 10.74 6.15
N ARG A 98 -20.42 11.32 5.36
CA ARG A 98 -19.71 12.55 5.79
C ARG A 98 -20.67 13.73 5.94
N PRO A 99 -21.55 14.06 4.97
CA PRO A 99 -22.59 15.08 5.14
C PRO A 99 -23.60 14.78 6.25
N THR A 100 -24.07 13.53 6.39
CA THR A 100 -25.08 13.18 7.41
C THR A 100 -24.56 13.39 8.82
N PHE A 101 -23.28 13.07 9.07
CA PHE A 101 -22.66 13.34 10.36
C PHE A 101 -22.66 14.85 10.68
N GLY A 102 -22.29 15.69 9.71
CA GLY A 102 -22.33 17.14 9.87
C GLY A 102 -23.73 17.69 10.16
N TYR A 103 -24.76 17.19 9.46
CA TYR A 103 -26.14 17.60 9.71
C TYR A 103 -26.66 17.17 11.08
N LEU A 104 -26.36 15.94 11.50
CA LEU A 104 -26.72 15.46 12.83
C LEU A 104 -26.06 16.30 13.92
N MET A 105 -24.78 16.63 13.77
CA MET A 105 -24.05 17.49 14.72
C MET A 105 -24.63 18.91 14.79
N ALA A 106 -25.00 19.50 13.64
CA ALA A 106 -25.64 20.80 13.62
C ALA A 106 -27.03 20.78 14.30
N LEU A 107 -27.80 19.71 14.08
CA LEU A 107 -29.12 19.53 14.68
C LEU A 107 -29.03 19.34 16.19
N THR A 108 -28.10 18.51 16.69
CA THR A 108 -27.91 18.31 18.13
C THR A 108 -27.40 19.58 18.80
N TRP A 109 -26.51 20.33 18.14
CA TRP A 109 -26.07 21.62 18.64
C TRP A 109 -27.22 22.62 18.73
N ALA A 110 -28.03 22.75 17.68
CA ALA A 110 -29.19 23.62 17.68
C ALA A 110 -30.17 23.25 18.80
N ALA A 111 -30.49 21.96 18.94
CA ALA A 111 -31.38 21.47 20.00
C ALA A 111 -30.82 21.80 21.40
N GLN A 112 -29.52 21.62 21.62
CA GLN A 112 -28.87 21.94 22.89
C GLN A 112 -28.92 23.45 23.18
N MET A 113 -28.63 24.30 22.20
CA MET A 113 -28.70 25.76 22.36
C MET A 113 -30.13 26.23 22.63
N PHE A 114 -31.14 25.64 21.99
CA PHE A 114 -32.55 25.93 22.28
C PHE A 114 -32.95 25.48 23.68
N ALA A 115 -32.50 24.32 24.14
CA ALA A 115 -32.76 23.86 25.51
C ALA A 115 -32.14 24.80 26.55
N ILE A 116 -30.90 25.26 26.33
CA ILE A 116 -30.25 26.26 27.20
C ILE A 116 -31.03 27.58 27.18
N ALA A 117 -31.39 28.09 25.99
CA ALA A 117 -32.16 29.31 25.86
C ALA A 117 -33.52 29.22 26.58
N TYR A 118 -34.20 28.09 26.47
CA TYR A 118 -35.45 27.82 27.19
C TYR A 118 -35.25 27.89 28.70
N VAL A 119 -34.24 27.21 29.25
CA VAL A 119 -33.96 27.22 30.69
C VAL A 119 -33.63 28.64 31.18
N ILE A 120 -32.85 29.40 30.42
CA ILE A 120 -32.49 30.79 30.79
C ILE A 120 -33.74 31.68 30.86
N VAL A 121 -34.75 31.46 30.01
CA VAL A 121 -35.96 32.29 29.98
C VAL A 121 -37.02 31.83 30.98
N PHE A 122 -37.24 30.52 31.10
CA PHE A 122 -38.39 29.97 31.82
C PHE A 122 -38.03 29.30 33.16
N ASP A 123 -36.79 28.84 33.34
CA ASP A 123 -36.29 28.13 34.53
C ASP A 123 -34.98 28.77 35.04
N THR A 124 -35.00 30.10 35.24
CA THR A 124 -33.82 30.92 35.59
C THR A 124 -33.07 30.43 36.83
N ASP A 125 -33.78 29.85 37.80
CA ASP A 125 -33.23 29.26 39.02
C ASP A 125 -32.30 28.07 38.73
N LYS A 126 -32.54 27.35 37.64
CA LYS A 126 -31.73 26.19 37.22
C LYS A 126 -30.61 26.55 36.25
N ALA A 127 -30.61 27.77 35.71
CA ALA A 127 -29.66 28.19 34.67
C ALA A 127 -28.21 28.00 35.10
N GLY A 128 -27.85 28.32 36.36
CA GLY A 128 -26.49 28.13 36.86
C GLY A 128 -26.03 26.68 36.84
N VAL A 129 -26.88 25.74 37.30
CA VAL A 129 -26.57 24.31 37.33
C VAL A 129 -26.46 23.74 35.90
N VAL A 130 -27.36 24.15 35.00
CA VAL A 130 -27.32 23.72 33.59
C VAL A 130 -26.06 24.23 32.88
N MET A 131 -25.65 25.48 33.12
CA MET A 131 -24.40 26.01 32.55
C MET A 131 -23.16 25.30 33.09
N ALA A 132 -23.15 24.92 34.37
CA ALA A 132 -22.08 24.10 34.95
C ALA A 132 -22.03 22.70 34.32
N ALA A 133 -23.19 22.07 34.14
CA ALA A 133 -23.30 20.77 33.47
C ALA A 133 -22.83 20.84 32.01
N MET A 134 -23.05 21.97 31.32
CA MET A 134 -22.52 22.16 29.97
C MET A 134 -21.00 22.10 29.91
N GLY A 135 -20.31 22.58 30.94
CA GLY A 135 -18.87 22.46 31.06
C GLY A 135 -18.39 21.01 30.97
N SER A 136 -19.12 20.06 31.56
CA SER A 136 -18.79 18.64 31.54
C SER A 136 -18.93 17.97 30.17
N LEU A 137 -19.76 18.53 29.29
CA LEU A 137 -19.96 18.06 27.91
C LEU A 137 -18.85 18.55 26.94
N SER A 138 -17.97 19.46 27.37
CA SER A 138 -16.93 20.05 26.51
C SER A 138 -16.01 18.99 25.89
N ALA A 139 -15.69 17.92 26.62
CA ALA A 139 -14.84 16.84 26.14
C ALA A 139 -15.45 16.08 24.95
N ILE A 140 -16.74 15.73 25.02
CA ILE A 140 -17.41 15.04 23.91
C ILE A 140 -17.57 15.95 22.69
N TRP A 141 -17.81 17.25 22.91
CA TRP A 141 -17.86 18.25 21.84
C TRP A 141 -16.50 18.46 21.16
N ALA A 142 -15.39 18.47 21.91
CA ALA A 142 -14.05 18.56 21.34
C ALA A 142 -13.75 17.39 20.39
N VAL A 143 -14.14 16.17 20.79
CA VAL A 143 -14.00 14.98 19.93
C VAL A 143 -14.90 15.08 18.70
N GLY A 144 -16.19 15.40 18.87
CA GLY A 144 -17.12 15.53 17.75
C GLY A 144 -16.71 16.60 16.71
N LEU A 145 -16.25 17.76 17.18
CA LEU A 145 -15.82 18.86 16.32
C LEU A 145 -14.47 18.59 15.64
N SER A 146 -13.56 17.85 16.28
CA SER A 146 -12.28 17.48 15.64
C SER A 146 -12.50 16.54 14.45
N VAL A 147 -13.40 15.55 14.59
CA VAL A 147 -13.81 14.67 13.49
C VAL A 147 -14.44 15.46 12.34
N LEU A 148 -15.32 16.41 12.65
CA LEU A 148 -15.92 17.29 11.64
C LEU A 148 -14.87 18.16 10.94
N GLY A 149 -13.88 18.68 11.68
CA GLY A 149 -12.76 19.45 11.14
C GLY A 149 -11.95 18.65 10.12
N ILE A 150 -11.59 17.41 10.45
CA ILE A 150 -10.86 16.51 9.52
C ILE A 150 -11.70 16.24 8.26
N TYR A 151 -13.00 15.99 8.41
CA TYR A 151 -13.89 15.76 7.27
C TYR A 151 -14.00 16.96 6.35
N VAL A 152 -14.13 18.18 6.89
CA VAL A 152 -14.18 19.41 6.09
C VAL A 152 -12.85 19.66 5.38
N TYR A 153 -11.73 19.47 6.08
CA TYR A 153 -10.40 19.63 5.52
C TYR A 153 -10.16 18.69 4.34
N LYS A 154 -10.38 17.38 4.52
CA LYS A 154 -10.22 16.39 3.44
C LYS A 154 -11.17 16.63 2.28
N ARG A 155 -12.42 17.04 2.55
CA ARG A 155 -13.37 17.39 1.49
C ARG A 155 -12.94 18.64 0.71
N SER A 156 -12.25 19.58 1.35
CA SER A 156 -11.66 20.73 0.68
C SER A 156 -10.51 20.32 -0.24
N GLU A 157 -9.60 19.46 0.22
CA GLU A 157 -8.53 18.87 -0.60
C GLU A 157 -9.10 18.12 -1.82
N ASP A 158 -10.12 17.27 -1.63
CA ASP A 158 -10.78 16.54 -2.72
C ASP A 158 -11.32 17.51 -3.80
N LYS A 159 -11.90 18.65 -3.39
CA LYS A 159 -12.42 19.66 -4.32
C LYS A 159 -11.30 20.42 -5.03
N GLN A 160 -10.17 20.69 -4.36
CA GLN A 160 -9.02 21.35 -4.97
C GLN A 160 -8.41 20.50 -6.08
N ILE A 161 -8.25 19.19 -5.85
CA ILE A 161 -7.73 18.25 -6.87
C ILE A 161 -8.67 18.19 -8.09
N LEU A 162 -9.98 18.11 -7.85
CA LEU A 162 -10.98 18.13 -8.93
C LEU A 162 -11.05 19.49 -9.65
N GLY A 163 -10.79 20.60 -8.96
CA GLY A 163 -10.69 21.94 -9.53
C GLY A 163 -9.46 22.09 -10.42
N ALA A 164 -8.31 21.62 -9.97
CA ALA A 164 -7.06 21.62 -10.74
C ALA A 164 -7.16 20.78 -12.02
N ALA A 165 -7.89 19.66 -11.99
CA ALA A 165 -8.16 18.85 -13.18
C ALA A 165 -9.09 19.55 -14.20
N LYS A 166 -9.87 20.55 -13.78
CA LYS A 166 -10.78 21.32 -14.65
C LYS A 166 -10.09 22.44 -15.41
N ASP A 167 -8.95 22.92 -14.92
CA ASP A 167 -8.17 24.00 -15.53
C ASP A 167 -7.19 23.52 -16.62
N VAL A 168 -7.16 22.22 -16.92
CA VAL A 168 -6.44 21.69 -18.07
C VAL A 168 -7.26 21.97 -19.33
N ILE A 169 -7.18 23.21 -19.82
CA ILE A 169 -7.75 23.62 -21.11
C ILE A 169 -7.08 22.75 -22.18
N PHE A 170 -7.82 21.75 -22.67
CA PHE A 170 -7.39 20.90 -23.78
C PHE A 170 -7.41 21.76 -25.05
N TRP A 171 -6.30 22.43 -25.36
CA TRP A 171 -6.08 23.05 -26.66
C TRP A 171 -6.06 21.94 -27.71
N SER A 172 -7.20 21.74 -28.38
CA SER A 172 -7.27 20.89 -29.57
C SER A 172 -6.46 21.58 -30.69
N PRO A 173 -5.46 20.92 -31.30
CA PRO A 173 -4.81 21.47 -32.48
C PRO A 173 -5.83 21.46 -33.62
N ILE A 174 -6.21 22.66 -34.09
CA ILE A 174 -6.98 22.84 -35.32
C ILE A 174 -6.19 22.17 -36.44
N SER A 175 -6.70 21.05 -36.96
CA SER A 175 -6.09 20.37 -38.09
C SER A 175 -6.23 21.25 -39.33
N GLU A 176 -5.08 21.64 -39.89
CA GLU A 176 -4.97 22.20 -41.23
C GLU A 176 -5.66 21.26 -42.22
N LYS A 177 -6.80 21.69 -42.76
CA LYS A 177 -7.35 21.09 -43.96
C LYS A 177 -6.41 21.40 -45.13
N VAL A 178 -5.64 20.38 -45.47
CA VAL A 178 -4.83 20.25 -46.68
C VAL A 178 -5.63 20.67 -47.92
N LYS A 179 -5.05 21.62 -48.66
CA LYS A 179 -5.45 22.04 -50.01
C LYS A 179 -5.68 20.84 -50.94
N LYS A 180 -6.79 20.86 -51.66
CA LYS A 180 -6.86 20.41 -53.05
C LYS A 180 -7.64 21.44 -53.86
#